data_AF-A0A8S2Y2M0-F1
#
_entry.id   AF-A0A8S2Y2M0-F1
#
_cell.length_a   1.000
_cell.length_b   1.000
_cell.length_c   1.000
_cell.angle_alpha   90.00
_cell.angle_beta   90.00
_cell.angle_gamma   90.00
#
_symmetry.space_group_name_H-M   'P 1'
#
loop_
_entity.id
_entity.type
_entity.pdbx_description
1 polymer ?
#
loop_
_entity_poly.entity_id
_entity_poly.type
_entity_poly.pdbx_seq_one_letter_code
_entity_poly.pdbx_strand_id
1 'polypeptide(L)'
;EFSKYDDQGPILCELHGPAISATPKDGTPALCDYVFSWNMAHIPYDIRYDWQERSKQWPSIDIVEVISKSSCHLVPKRIGNDNLMWRLSLSFPELLLTNSFQDKQKKCYTLLNAIVQELAPGK
;
A
#
# COMPACT_ATOMS: atom_id res chain seq x y z
N GLU A 1 26.44 0.48 -9.95
CA GLU A 1 26.32 -0.95 -10.32
C GLU A 1 25.94 -1.72 -9.07
N PHE A 2 24.71 -2.25 -9.00
CA PHE A 2 24.37 -3.20 -7.94
C PHE A 2 24.96 -4.54 -8.35
N SER A 3 26.01 -4.95 -7.62
CA SER A 3 26.64 -6.25 -7.71
C SER A 3 25.58 -7.36 -7.75
N LYS A 4 25.70 -8.27 -8.72
CA LYS A 4 24.93 -9.52 -8.74
C LYS A 4 25.20 -10.25 -7.43
N TYR A 5 24.24 -10.22 -6.51
CA TYR A 5 24.26 -11.11 -5.36
C TYR A 5 24.10 -12.53 -5.88
N ASP A 6 24.95 -13.41 -5.38
CA ASP A 6 25.09 -14.81 -5.78
C ASP A 6 23.73 -15.53 -5.87
N ASP A 7 23.39 -16.00 -7.07
CA ASP A 7 22.13 -16.67 -7.41
C ASP A 7 21.99 -18.09 -6.80
N GLN A 8 22.87 -18.46 -5.87
CA GLN A 8 22.94 -19.79 -5.25
C GLN A 8 22.10 -19.94 -3.97
N GLY A 9 21.50 -18.86 -3.47
CA GLY A 9 20.63 -18.90 -2.28
C GLY A 9 19.31 -19.66 -2.51
N PRO A 10 18.68 -20.22 -1.46
CA PRO A 10 17.41 -20.95 -1.57
C PRO A 10 16.18 -20.06 -1.81
N ILE A 11 16.37 -18.74 -1.85
CA ILE A 11 15.31 -17.73 -1.97
C ILE A 11 15.52 -16.97 -3.28
N LEU A 12 14.43 -16.83 -4.05
CA LEU A 12 14.30 -15.91 -5.17
C LEU A 12 13.64 -14.63 -4.65
N CYS A 13 14.25 -13.48 -4.93
CA CYS A 13 13.71 -12.17 -4.58
C CYS A 13 13.27 -11.44 -5.85
N GLU A 14 11.99 -11.13 -5.96
CA GLU A 14 11.41 -10.41 -7.10
C GLU A 14 11.01 -8.99 -6.70
N LEU A 15 11.37 -8.00 -7.51
CA LEU A 15 11.04 -6.60 -7.26
C LEU A 15 9.74 -6.21 -8.00
N HIS A 16 8.70 -5.87 -7.24
CA HIS A 16 7.38 -5.47 -7.72
C HIS A 16 7.07 -4.03 -7.32
N GLY A 17 7.62 -3.06 -8.08
CA GLY A 17 7.50 -1.64 -7.73
C GLY A 17 8.30 -1.30 -6.45
N PRO A 18 7.66 -0.81 -5.36
CA PRO A 18 8.35 -0.57 -4.09
C PRO A 18 8.55 -1.84 -3.24
N ALA A 19 7.95 -2.96 -3.63
CA ALA A 19 7.92 -4.20 -2.86
C ALA A 19 8.96 -5.20 -3.37
N ILE A 20 9.53 -5.96 -2.44
CA ILE A 20 10.33 -7.16 -2.72
C ILE A 20 9.56 -8.37 -2.21
N SER A 21 9.21 -9.28 -3.11
CA SER A 21 8.61 -10.56 -2.78
C SER A 21 9.71 -11.60 -2.67
N ALA A 22 9.79 -12.29 -1.53
CA ALA A 22 10.78 -13.34 -1.28
C ALA A 22 10.10 -14.71 -1.35
N THR A 23 10.34 -15.45 -2.43
CA THR A 23 9.80 -16.80 -2.67
C THR A 23 10.90 -17.84 -2.48
N PRO A 24 10.69 -18.90 -1.68
CA PRO A 24 11.53 -20.09 -1.73
C PRO A 24 11.61 -20.69 -3.14
N LYS A 25 12.80 -21.12 -3.58
CA LYS A 25 13.02 -21.72 -4.91
C LYS A 25 12.41 -23.11 -5.06
N ASP A 26 11.93 -23.71 -3.97
CA ASP A 26 11.22 -24.99 -3.98
C ASP A 26 9.78 -24.89 -4.50
N GLY A 27 9.33 -23.69 -4.90
CA GLY A 27 8.01 -23.44 -5.45
C GLY A 27 6.96 -23.10 -4.38
N THR A 28 7.34 -23.03 -3.11
CA THR A 28 6.46 -22.54 -2.05
C THR A 28 6.15 -21.05 -2.29
N PRO A 29 4.88 -20.62 -2.25
CA PRO A 29 4.52 -19.21 -2.42
C PRO A 29 5.24 -18.31 -1.42
N ALA A 30 5.59 -17.08 -1.84
CA ALA A 30 6.08 -16.06 -0.92
C ALA A 30 5.05 -15.83 0.18
N LEU A 31 5.51 -15.84 1.43
CA LEU A 31 4.64 -15.61 2.58
C LEU A 31 4.22 -14.13 2.68
N CYS A 32 5.05 -13.20 2.17
CA CYS A 32 4.84 -11.77 2.31
C CYS A 32 5.66 -10.92 1.31
N ASP A 33 5.18 -9.69 1.11
CA ASP A 33 5.88 -8.62 0.41
C ASP A 33 6.55 -7.68 1.41
N TYR A 34 7.83 -7.39 1.19
CA TYR A 34 8.59 -6.43 1.99
C TYR A 34 8.65 -5.08 1.29
N VAL A 35 8.22 -4.01 1.96
CA VAL A 35 8.26 -2.66 1.42
C VAL A 35 9.16 -1.79 2.27
N PHE A 36 10.26 -1.30 1.69
CA PHE A 36 11.07 -0.29 2.36
C PHE A 36 10.28 1.00 2.47
N SER A 37 10.26 1.59 3.67
CA SER A 37 9.57 2.85 3.86
C SER A 37 10.19 3.71 4.96
N TRP A 38 9.99 5.02 4.84
CA TRP A 38 10.19 5.95 5.94
C TRP A 38 8.86 6.29 6.59
N ASN A 39 8.79 6.13 7.90
CA ASN A 39 7.62 6.57 8.66
C ASN A 39 7.66 8.10 8.79
N MET A 40 6.54 8.73 8.47
CA MET A 40 6.26 10.13 8.76
C MET A 40 5.25 10.17 9.89
N ALA A 41 5.56 10.89 10.96
CA ALA A 41 4.71 10.99 12.14
C ALA A 41 3.28 11.47 11.80
N HIS A 42 3.13 12.26 10.74
CA HIS A 42 1.85 12.82 10.31
C HIS A 42 1.70 12.81 8.79
N ILE A 43 0.46 12.67 8.34
CA ILE A 43 0.05 12.96 6.96
C ILE A 43 0.34 14.46 6.66
N PRO A 44 0.87 14.80 5.46
CA PRO A 44 1.08 16.18 5.05
C PRO A 44 -0.16 17.06 5.22
N TYR A 45 0.05 18.31 5.63
CA TYR A 45 -1.02 19.23 6.00
C TYR A 45 -2.09 19.37 4.90
N ASP A 46 -1.69 19.63 3.66
CA ASP A 46 -2.62 19.89 2.56
C ASP A 46 -3.55 18.68 2.32
N ILE A 47 -2.99 17.46 2.34
CA ILE A 47 -3.75 16.22 2.17
C ILE A 47 -4.72 16.01 3.34
N ARG A 48 -4.26 16.28 4.56
CA ARG A 48 -5.09 16.17 5.76
C ARG A 48 -6.23 17.18 5.75
N TYR A 49 -5.94 18.43 5.39
CA TYR A 49 -6.92 19.51 5.31
C TYR A 49 -7.99 19.17 4.27
N ASP A 50 -7.58 18.79 3.06
CA ASP A 50 -8.50 18.36 1.99
C ASP A 50 -9.35 17.16 2.41
N TRP A 51 -8.75 16.20 3.13
CA TRP A 51 -9.49 15.08 3.68
C TRP A 51 -10.54 15.54 4.69
N GLN A 52 -10.24 16.48 5.58
CA GLN A 52 -11.17 16.96 6.61
C GLN A 52 -12.33 17.75 5.99
N GLU A 53 -12.04 18.69 5.09
CA GLU A 53 -13.03 19.64 4.53
C GLU A 53 -14.00 19.05 3.51
N ARG A 54 -13.71 17.88 2.94
CA ARG A 54 -14.63 17.21 2.01
C ARG A 54 -16.01 16.98 2.66
N SER A 55 -17.08 17.39 1.98
CA SER A 55 -18.44 16.97 2.34
C SER A 55 -18.55 15.45 2.25
N LYS A 56 -18.90 14.80 3.36
CA LYS A 56 -18.92 13.34 3.49
C LYS A 56 -20.18 12.89 4.23
N GLN A 57 -20.84 11.87 3.70
CA GLN A 57 -21.86 11.08 4.41
C GLN A 57 -21.25 9.86 5.13
N TRP A 58 -20.00 9.53 4.78
CA TRP A 58 -19.22 8.44 5.34
C TRP A 58 -17.73 8.75 5.11
N PRO A 59 -16.80 8.37 6.02
CA PRO A 59 -17.03 7.69 7.30
C PRO A 59 -17.57 8.65 8.38
N SER A 60 -17.77 8.16 9.61
CA SER A 60 -18.13 9.03 10.75
C SER A 60 -17.02 10.03 11.05
N ILE A 61 -17.38 11.14 11.70
CA ILE A 61 -16.43 12.19 12.06
C ILE A 61 -15.28 11.66 12.94
N ASP A 62 -15.56 10.73 13.84
CA ASP A 62 -14.54 10.11 14.71
C ASP A 62 -13.47 9.39 13.88
N ILE A 63 -13.87 8.66 12.83
CA ILE A 63 -12.94 7.99 11.93
C ILE A 63 -12.14 9.01 11.10
N VAL A 64 -12.79 10.09 10.65
CA VAL A 64 -12.10 11.19 9.96
C VAL A 64 -11.01 11.77 10.84
N GLU A 65 -11.29 12.04 12.12
CA GLU A 65 -10.32 12.57 13.08
C GLU A 65 -9.16 11.60 13.35
N VAL A 66 -9.47 10.32 13.59
CA VAL A 66 -8.47 9.28 13.85
C VAL A 66 -7.51 9.16 12.65
N ILE A 67 -8.04 9.10 11.43
CA ILE A 67 -7.23 9.07 10.20
C ILE A 67 -6.39 10.34 10.08
N SER A 68 -6.97 11.51 10.35
CA SER A 68 -6.27 12.80 10.23
C SER A 68 -5.09 12.92 11.19
N LYS A 69 -5.13 12.23 12.34
CA LYS A 69 -4.06 12.22 13.36
C LYS A 69 -3.05 11.10 13.14
N SER A 70 -3.27 10.20 12.18
CA SER A 70 -2.41 9.04 11.94
C SER A 70 -1.11 9.39 11.20
N SER A 71 -0.15 8.46 11.29
CA SER A 71 1.10 8.52 10.53
C SER A 71 0.91 8.03 9.10
N CYS A 72 1.86 8.36 8.24
CA CYS A 72 1.94 7.81 6.89
C CYS A 72 3.37 7.36 6.56
N HIS A 73 3.56 6.78 5.39
CA HIS A 73 4.85 6.28 4.97
C HIS A 73 5.27 6.90 3.63
N LEU A 74 6.57 7.10 3.45
CA LEU A 74 7.16 7.34 2.13
C LEU A 74 7.74 6.03 1.62
N VAL A 75 7.35 5.62 0.42
CA VAL A 75 7.87 4.42 -0.24
C VAL A 75 8.57 4.83 -1.54
N PRO A 76 9.63 4.11 -1.95
CA PRO A 76 10.30 4.39 -3.21
C PRO A 76 9.33 4.30 -4.39
N LYS A 77 9.47 5.17 -5.38
CA LYS A 77 8.71 5.09 -6.64
C LYS A 77 9.63 5.41 -7.79
N ARG A 78 9.99 4.40 -8.57
CA ARG A 78 10.76 4.62 -9.79
C ARG A 78 9.91 5.33 -10.84
N ILE A 79 10.39 6.46 -11.35
CA ILE A 79 9.78 7.19 -12.47
C ILE A 79 10.85 7.30 -13.56
N GLY A 80 10.70 6.51 -14.63
CA GLY A 80 11.73 6.41 -15.66
C GLY A 80 13.06 5.90 -15.09
N ASN A 81 14.11 6.72 -15.26
CA ASN A 81 15.45 6.43 -14.75
C ASN A 81 15.78 7.12 -13.41
N ASP A 82 14.81 7.83 -12.82
CA ASP A 82 15.00 8.46 -11.52
C ASP A 82 14.68 7.48 -10.38
N ASN A 83 15.69 7.21 -9.56
CA ASN A 83 15.64 6.32 -8.40
C ASN A 83 15.58 7.07 -7.07
N LEU A 84 15.52 8.40 -7.09
CA LEU A 84 15.44 9.25 -5.89
C LEU A 84 14.01 9.67 -5.56
N MET A 85 13.04 9.25 -6.36
CA MET A 85 11.65 9.62 -6.22
C MET A 85 10.94 8.76 -5.17
N TRP A 86 10.12 9.42 -4.36
CA TRP A 86 9.30 8.81 -3.31
C TRP A 86 7.83 9.11 -3.55
N ARG A 87 6.95 8.25 -3.08
CA ARG A 87 5.51 8.51 -3.01
C ARG A 87 5.00 8.31 -1.60
N LEU A 88 3.93 9.01 -1.27
CA LEU A 88 3.16 8.76 -0.06
C LEU A 88 2.45 7.40 -0.17
N SER A 89 2.47 6.68 0.94
CA SER A 89 1.71 5.47 1.19
C SER A 89 0.82 5.71 2.40
N LEU A 90 -0.48 5.49 2.21
CA LEU A 90 -1.52 5.66 3.21
C LEU A 90 -2.09 4.31 3.67
N SER A 91 -1.31 3.23 3.59
CA SER A 91 -1.81 1.87 3.88
C SER A 91 -2.42 1.71 5.28
N PHE A 92 -1.87 2.36 6.30
CA PHE A 92 -2.45 2.33 7.65
C PHE A 92 -3.75 3.16 7.76
N PRO A 93 -3.81 4.43 7.30
CA PRO A 93 -5.06 5.16 7.13
C PRO A 93 -6.14 4.39 6.35
N GLU A 94 -5.78 3.75 5.24
CA GLU A 94 -6.67 2.95 4.39
C GLU A 94 -7.20 1.71 5.13
N LEU A 95 -6.36 1.07 5.96
CA LEU A 95 -6.78 -0.03 6.81
C LEU A 95 -7.80 0.42 7.86
N LEU A 96 -7.54 1.54 8.55
CA LEU A 96 -8.49 2.12 9.51
C LEU A 96 -9.83 2.44 8.84
N LEU A 97 -9.76 3.02 7.65
CA LEU A 97 -10.93 3.35 6.85
C LEU A 97 -11.71 2.08 6.46
N THR A 98 -11.03 1.05 5.97
CA THR A 98 -11.64 -0.22 5.56
C THR A 98 -12.24 -0.98 6.74
N ASN A 99 -11.59 -0.93 7.92
CA ASN A 99 -12.12 -1.53 9.14
C ASN A 99 -13.41 -0.87 9.63
N SER A 100 -13.61 0.42 9.33
CA SER A 100 -14.85 1.14 9.65
C SER A 100 -16.05 0.76 8.77
N PHE A 101 -15.86 -0.09 7.76
CA PHE A 101 -16.95 -0.51 6.87
C PHE A 101 -17.97 -1.35 7.63
N GLN A 102 -19.24 -1.09 7.33
CA GLN A 102 -20.33 -1.99 7.68
C GLN A 102 -20.27 -3.26 6.83
N ASP A 103 -20.91 -4.34 7.28
CA ASP A 103 -20.86 -5.65 6.60
C ASP A 103 -21.26 -5.60 5.13
N LYS A 104 -22.27 -4.79 4.78
CA LYS A 104 -22.69 -4.59 3.39
C LYS A 104 -21.58 -3.92 2.57
N GLN A 105 -20.93 -2.89 3.12
CA GLN A 105 -19.82 -2.19 2.46
C GLN A 105 -18.62 -3.11 2.26
N LYS A 106 -18.28 -3.94 3.26
CA LYS A 106 -17.21 -4.95 3.15
C LYS A 106 -17.50 -5.95 2.02
N LYS A 107 -18.72 -6.49 1.97
CA LYS A 107 -19.13 -7.42 0.90
C LYS A 107 -19.06 -6.77 -0.49
N CYS A 108 -19.56 -5.55 -0.63
CA CYS A 108 -19.48 -4.80 -1.88
C CYS A 108 -18.02 -4.53 -2.29
N TYR A 109 -17.16 -4.14 -1.34
CA TYR A 109 -15.75 -3.90 -1.59
C TYR A 109 -15.01 -5.16 -2.04
N THR A 110 -15.22 -6.29 -1.36
CA THR A 110 -14.63 -7.58 -1.75
C THR A 110 -15.09 -8.02 -3.13
N LEU A 111 -16.39 -7.90 -3.44
CA LEU A 111 -16.92 -8.25 -4.76
C LEU A 111 -16.32 -7.37 -5.85
N LEU A 112 -16.25 -6.05 -5.62
CA LEU A 112 -15.65 -5.12 -6.57
C LEU A 112 -14.18 -5.45 -6.81
N ASN A 113 -13.42 -5.76 -5.75
CA ASN A 113 -12.03 -6.15 -5.86
C ASN A 113 -11.85 -7.44 -6.68
N ALA A 114 -12.72 -8.43 -6.49
CA ALA A 114 -12.71 -9.66 -7.30
C ALA A 114 -13.00 -9.38 -8.78
N ILE A 115 -14.02 -8.56 -9.07
CA ILE A 115 -14.35 -8.16 -10.45
C ILE A 115 -13.18 -7.42 -11.10
N VAL A 116 -12.55 -6.48 -10.39
CA VAL A 116 -11.38 -5.74 -10.90
C VAL A 116 -10.21 -6.69 -11.17
N GLN A 117 -10.00 -7.71 -10.34
CA GLN A 117 -8.96 -8.71 -10.56
C GLN A 117 -9.24 -9.58 -11.80
N GLU A 118 -10.50 -9.98 -12.04
CA GLU A 118 -10.86 -10.72 -13.26
C GLU A 118 -10.76 -9.87 -14.52
N LEU A 119 -11.10 -8.58 -14.43
CA LEU A 119 -11.08 -7.66 -15.57
C LEU A 119 -9.70 -7.06 -15.86
N ALA A 120 -8.76 -7.13 -14.90
CA ALA A 120 -7.40 -6.69 -15.13
C ALA A 120 -6.73 -7.67 -16.12
N PRO A 121 -6.30 -7.22 -17.31
CA PRO A 121 -5.55 -8.08 -18.22
C PRO A 121 -4.32 -8.59 -17.47
N GLY A 122 -4.04 -9.90 -17.63
CA GLY A 122 -2.98 -10.61 -16.92
C GLY A 122 -1.71 -9.76 -16.79
N LYS A 123 -1.34 -9.47 -15.55
CA LYS A 123 -0.03 -8.93 -15.21
C LYS A 123 1.06 -9.92 -15.60
#